data_AF-A0A8J7X3Q0-F1
#
_entry.id   AF-A0A8J7X3Q0-F1
#
_cell.length_a   1.000
_cell.length_b   1.000
_cell.length_c   1.000
_cell.angle_alpha   90.00
_cell.angle_beta   90.00
_cell.angle_gamma   90.00
#
_symmetry.space_group_name_H-M   'P 1'
#
loop_
_entity.id
_entity.type
_entity.pdbx_description
1 polymer ?
#
loop_
_entity_poly.entity_id
_entity_poly.type
_entity_poly.pdbx_seq_one_letter_code
_entity_poly.pdbx_strand_id
1 'polypeptide(L)'
;MKFGPLEIHWRRPPPPELEPTAPAPEPTPATRLHFTCNICGTPAQATPAQLGRELPSCPACGSTVRFRSLIALLGRALGRGDLPLAAWPVDTSIAGLGLSDWPGYADRLAKVCDYRNTHYHAEPKLDIAAPPVEWQGRFDFLLSSDVFEHVLPPVETAFTGSFRLLKPGGVLVLTVPCIPAARTREHYPDATGYRVDSEGRVLLRRAAGDEYPASDPVFHGGPGATLEMRLFGALDLQAGLEAAGFEAVRFHPEAIPEAGVLHTELFSLPLTARKPLQA
;
A
#
# COMPACT_ATOMS: atom_id res chain seq x y z
N MET A 1 34.02 10.42 9.62
CA MET A 1 33.26 11.68 9.81
C MET A 1 31.79 11.31 9.94
N LYS A 2 31.14 11.72 11.03
CA LYS A 2 29.72 11.44 11.28
C LYS A 2 28.90 12.46 10.49
N PHE A 3 28.17 12.03 9.47
CA PHE A 3 27.23 12.89 8.75
C PHE A 3 25.97 13.04 9.62
N GLY A 4 25.63 14.28 9.97
CA GLY A 4 24.34 14.60 10.60
C GLY A 4 23.20 14.50 9.59
N PRO A 5 21.94 14.39 10.04
CA PRO A 5 20.79 14.31 9.15
C PRO A 5 20.65 15.63 8.37
N LEU A 6 20.62 15.54 7.04
CA LEU A 6 20.26 16.65 6.15
C LEU A 6 18.76 16.92 6.34
N GLU A 7 18.42 18.10 6.88
CA GLU A 7 17.04 18.60 6.86
C GLU A 7 16.69 19.00 5.43
N ILE A 8 16.00 18.11 4.72
CA ILE A 8 15.41 18.41 3.41
C ILE A 8 14.12 19.20 3.66
N HIS A 9 14.10 20.47 3.26
CA HIS A 9 12.91 21.31 3.35
C HIS A 9 11.89 20.93 2.26
N TRP A 10 10.86 20.20 2.66
CA TRP A 10 9.76 19.75 1.81
C TRP A 10 8.88 20.92 1.37
N ARG A 11 8.71 21.12 0.05
CA ARG A 11 7.61 21.94 -0.47
C ARG A 11 6.45 21.01 -0.80
N ARG A 12 5.38 21.07 0.01
CA ARG A 12 4.08 20.55 -0.38
C ARG A 12 3.61 21.38 -1.59
N PRO A 13 3.20 20.79 -2.72
CA PRO A 13 2.65 21.57 -3.82
C PRO A 13 1.43 22.35 -3.30
N PRO A 14 1.25 23.62 -3.73
CA PRO A 14 0.06 24.37 -3.38
C PRO A 14 -1.18 23.61 -3.92
N PRO A 15 -2.29 23.59 -3.17
CA PRO A 15 -3.54 23.10 -3.73
C PRO A 15 -3.88 23.92 -4.99
N PRO A 16 -4.53 23.33 -6.00
CA PRO A 16 -5.00 24.08 -7.16
C PRO A 16 -5.88 25.25 -6.70
N GLU A 17 -5.66 26.44 -7.27
CA GLU A 17 -6.49 27.61 -7.02
C GLU A 17 -7.92 27.31 -7.47
N LEU A 18 -8.80 27.09 -6.50
CA LEU A 18 -10.24 27.02 -6.70
C LEU A 18 -10.81 28.42 -6.45
N GLU A 19 -11.64 28.90 -7.38
CA GLU A 19 -12.35 30.17 -7.24
C GLU A 19 -13.14 30.22 -5.91
N PRO A 20 -13.24 31.39 -5.26
CA PRO A 20 -13.94 31.52 -3.98
C PRO A 20 -15.45 31.28 -4.16
N THR A 21 -15.89 30.08 -3.83
CA THR A 21 -17.31 29.77 -3.69
C THR A 21 -17.88 30.42 -2.43
N ALA A 22 -19.16 30.79 -2.49
CA ALA A 22 -19.95 31.34 -1.38
C ALA A 22 -19.71 30.61 -0.04
N PRO A 23 -19.83 31.30 1.12
CA PRO A 23 -19.58 30.69 2.42
C PRO A 23 -20.42 29.43 2.57
N ALA A 24 -19.76 28.32 2.87
CA ALA A 24 -20.40 27.04 3.10
C ALA A 24 -21.42 27.19 4.24
N PRO A 25 -22.62 26.59 4.12
CA PRO A 25 -23.57 26.56 5.23
C PRO A 25 -22.91 25.96 6.47
N GLU A 26 -23.27 26.45 7.66
CA GLU A 26 -22.77 25.91 8.93
C GLU A 26 -22.96 24.38 8.94
N PRO A 27 -21.89 23.59 9.21
CA PRO A 27 -21.98 22.14 9.11
C PRO A 27 -22.96 21.64 10.16
N THR A 28 -24.04 21.02 9.69
CA THR A 28 -24.92 20.19 10.51
C THR A 28 -24.03 19.21 11.29
N PRO A 29 -24.23 18.98 12.59
CA PRO A 29 -23.38 18.06 13.34
C PRO A 29 -23.41 16.69 12.66
N ALA A 30 -22.31 16.35 11.98
CA ALA A 30 -22.23 15.16 11.15
C ALA A 30 -22.46 13.94 12.04
N THR A 31 -23.41 13.09 11.64
CA THR A 31 -23.72 11.84 12.35
C THR A 31 -22.44 11.03 12.50
N ARG A 32 -22.12 10.65 13.74
CA ARG A 32 -20.94 9.84 14.05
C ARG A 32 -21.23 8.37 13.74
N LEU A 33 -20.34 7.74 12.98
CA LEU A 33 -20.34 6.30 12.79
C LEU A 33 -19.67 5.65 14.00
N HIS A 34 -20.35 4.67 14.61
CA HIS A 34 -19.77 3.80 15.64
C HIS A 34 -19.27 2.53 14.97
N PHE A 35 -18.06 2.10 15.31
CA PHE A 35 -17.42 0.94 14.69
C PHE A 35 -16.49 0.22 15.68
N THR A 36 -16.16 -1.03 15.39
CA THR A 36 -15.11 -1.78 16.09
C THR A 36 -13.91 -1.89 15.18
N CYS A 37 -12.74 -1.42 15.60
CA CYS A 37 -11.54 -1.53 14.78
C CYS A 37 -11.23 -3.01 14.49
N ASN A 38 -11.31 -3.43 13.23
CA ASN A 38 -11.00 -4.80 12.80
C ASN A 38 -9.50 -5.18 12.94
N ILE A 39 -8.66 -4.26 13.42
CA ILE A 39 -7.25 -4.51 13.71
C ILE A 39 -7.05 -4.78 15.21
N CYS A 40 -7.40 -3.82 16.06
CA CYS A 40 -7.14 -3.91 17.50
C CYS A 40 -8.35 -4.32 18.35
N GLY A 41 -9.55 -4.41 17.77
CA GLY A 41 -10.79 -4.75 18.47
C GLY A 41 -11.39 -3.62 19.32
N THR A 42 -10.78 -2.42 19.34
CA THR A 42 -11.29 -1.32 20.16
C THR A 42 -12.52 -0.66 19.54
N PRO A 43 -13.61 -0.45 20.30
CA PRO A 43 -14.73 0.38 19.87
C PRO A 43 -14.29 1.83 19.62
N ALA A 44 -14.79 2.44 18.56
CA ALA A 44 -14.44 3.77 18.14
C ALA A 44 -15.64 4.49 17.52
N GLN A 45 -15.53 5.81 17.39
CA GLN A 45 -16.50 6.62 16.69
C GLN A 45 -15.82 7.74 15.92
N ALA A 46 -16.31 8.02 14.72
CA ALA A 46 -15.75 9.05 13.83
C ALA A 46 -16.85 9.66 12.96
N THR A 47 -16.71 10.92 12.58
CA THR A 47 -17.52 11.49 11.49
C THR A 47 -16.98 11.01 10.14
N PRO A 48 -17.76 11.07 9.04
CA PRO A 48 -17.27 10.71 7.71
C PRO A 48 -16.00 11.46 7.30
N ALA A 49 -15.88 12.75 7.64
CA ALA A 49 -14.67 13.54 7.36
C ALA A 49 -13.43 13.07 8.16
N GLN A 50 -13.63 12.39 9.29
CA GLN A 50 -12.55 11.79 10.08
C GLN A 50 -12.13 10.41 9.56
N LEU A 51 -12.90 9.81 8.66
CA LEU A 51 -12.62 8.51 8.04
C LEU A 51 -11.90 8.70 6.70
N GLY A 52 -10.80 9.44 6.73
CA GLY A 52 -9.93 9.59 5.56
C GLY A 52 -9.03 8.37 5.34
N ARG A 53 -8.60 8.16 4.08
CA ARG A 53 -7.68 7.08 3.69
C ARG A 53 -6.43 7.02 4.58
N GLU A 54 -5.84 8.19 4.83
CA GLU A 54 -4.61 8.38 5.63
C GLU A 54 -4.82 8.98 7.01
N LEU A 55 -6.06 9.32 7.39
CA LEU A 55 -6.34 9.97 8.66
C LEU A 55 -6.54 8.91 9.76
N PRO A 56 -5.75 8.91 10.85
CA PRO A 56 -5.97 8.01 11.97
C PRO A 56 -7.34 8.25 12.59
N SER A 57 -8.14 7.18 12.72
CA SER A 57 -9.50 7.27 13.25
C SER A 57 -9.82 6.25 14.34
N CYS A 58 -8.92 5.30 14.63
CA CYS A 58 -9.00 4.48 15.84
C CYS A 58 -8.18 5.12 16.96
N PRO A 59 -8.77 5.41 18.14
CA PRO A 59 -8.08 6.08 19.23
C PRO A 59 -7.04 5.20 19.93
N ALA A 60 -7.10 3.88 19.78
CA ALA A 60 -6.20 2.94 20.46
C ALA A 60 -4.97 2.58 19.64
N CYS A 61 -5.16 2.15 18.38
CA CYS A 61 -4.03 1.74 17.54
C CYS A 61 -3.64 2.77 16.50
N GLY A 62 -4.44 3.83 16.27
CA GLY A 62 -4.15 4.82 15.22
C GLY A 62 -4.43 4.34 13.80
N SER A 63 -5.13 3.21 13.60
CA SER A 63 -5.45 2.71 12.26
C SER A 63 -6.20 3.76 11.42
N THR A 64 -5.90 3.79 10.12
CA THR A 64 -6.59 4.57 9.10
C THR A 64 -7.60 3.70 8.33
N VAL A 65 -8.39 4.30 7.43
CA VAL A 65 -9.26 3.53 6.52
C VAL A 65 -8.46 2.58 5.64
N ARG A 66 -7.29 3.00 5.12
CA ARG A 66 -6.40 2.16 4.31
C ARG A 66 -6.03 0.86 5.04
N PHE A 67 -5.52 0.98 6.27
CA PHE A 67 -5.06 -0.19 7.03
C PHE A 67 -6.20 -1.13 7.41
N ARG A 68 -7.36 -0.58 7.80
CA ARG A 68 -8.54 -1.41 8.13
C ARG A 68 -9.09 -2.11 6.88
N SER A 69 -9.03 -1.47 5.72
CA SER A 69 -9.43 -2.08 4.45
C SER A 69 -8.56 -3.30 4.11
N LEU A 70 -7.23 -3.15 4.16
CA LEU A 70 -6.29 -4.26 3.90
C LEU A 70 -6.57 -5.45 4.83
N ILE A 71 -6.73 -5.21 6.13
CA ILE A 71 -6.98 -6.29 7.10
C ILE A 71 -8.37 -6.90 6.95
N ALA A 72 -9.39 -6.14 6.56
CA ALA A 72 -10.72 -6.70 6.27
C ALA A 72 -10.67 -7.65 5.07
N LEU A 73 -9.98 -7.25 3.99
CA LEU A 73 -9.82 -8.07 2.80
C LEU A 73 -9.00 -9.32 3.08
N LEU A 74 -7.91 -9.20 3.85
CA LEU A 74 -7.13 -10.35 4.29
C LEU A 74 -7.97 -11.30 5.16
N GLY A 75 -8.71 -10.77 6.13
CA GLY A 75 -9.59 -11.56 6.99
C GLY A 75 -10.62 -12.36 6.19
N ARG A 76 -11.28 -11.72 5.21
CA ARG A 76 -12.18 -12.40 4.27
C ARG A 76 -11.46 -13.47 3.45
N ALA A 77 -10.26 -13.17 2.95
CA ALA A 77 -9.50 -14.10 2.12
C ALA A 77 -9.02 -15.35 2.89
N LEU A 78 -8.75 -15.22 4.19
CA LEU A 78 -8.36 -16.30 5.09
C LEU A 78 -9.55 -16.97 5.81
N GLY A 79 -10.79 -16.61 5.47
CA GLY A 79 -11.98 -17.17 6.12
C GLY A 79 -12.15 -16.77 7.59
N ARG A 80 -11.55 -15.65 8.02
CA ARG A 80 -11.65 -15.09 9.38
C ARG A 80 -12.89 -14.19 9.57
N GLY A 81 -13.62 -13.88 8.51
CA GLY A 81 -14.86 -13.10 8.56
C GLY A 81 -14.64 -11.72 9.18
N ASP A 82 -15.57 -11.31 10.04
CA ASP A 82 -15.56 -10.00 10.71
C ASP A 82 -14.79 -9.99 12.04
N LEU A 83 -14.10 -11.09 12.35
CA LEU A 83 -13.30 -11.20 13.56
C LEU A 83 -12.15 -10.18 13.50
N PRO A 84 -11.98 -9.30 14.50
CA PRO A 84 -10.85 -8.37 14.50
C PRO A 84 -9.54 -9.16 14.59
N LEU A 85 -8.48 -8.68 13.96
CA LEU A 85 -7.15 -9.30 13.95
C LEU A 85 -6.65 -9.63 15.37
N ALA A 86 -6.92 -8.76 16.35
CA ALA A 86 -6.59 -9.00 17.75
C ALA A 86 -7.25 -10.26 18.37
N ALA A 87 -8.30 -10.78 17.75
CA ALA A 87 -9.02 -11.98 18.18
C ALA A 87 -8.80 -13.18 17.24
N TRP A 88 -7.97 -13.06 16.21
CA TRP A 88 -7.67 -14.19 15.33
C TRP A 88 -7.00 -15.33 16.11
N PRO A 89 -7.37 -16.60 15.84
CA PRO A 89 -6.70 -17.73 16.45
C PRO A 89 -5.25 -17.81 15.97
N VAL A 90 -4.37 -18.30 16.84
CA VAL A 90 -2.99 -18.60 16.45
C VAL A 90 -2.99 -19.80 15.51
N ASP A 91 -2.42 -19.60 14.32
CA ASP A 91 -2.32 -20.56 13.24
C ASP A 91 -1.02 -20.32 12.47
N THR A 92 0.07 -20.94 12.95
CA THR A 92 1.40 -20.82 12.36
C THR A 92 1.56 -21.60 11.06
N SER A 93 0.53 -22.31 10.61
CA SER A 93 0.54 -22.94 9.28
C SER A 93 0.32 -21.94 8.14
N ILE A 94 -0.25 -20.77 8.47
CA ILE A 94 -0.42 -19.65 7.55
C ILE A 94 0.85 -18.83 7.55
N ALA A 95 1.46 -18.69 6.37
CA ALA A 95 2.64 -17.88 6.13
C ALA A 95 2.27 -16.59 5.40
N GLY A 96 2.69 -15.44 5.95
CA GLY A 96 2.39 -14.12 5.41
C GLY A 96 3.63 -13.28 5.19
N LEU A 97 3.59 -12.40 4.19
CA LEU A 97 4.68 -11.48 3.89
C LEU A 97 4.16 -10.04 3.74
N GLY A 98 4.84 -9.08 4.34
CA GLY A 98 4.55 -7.65 4.21
C GLY A 98 5.64 -6.90 3.45
N LEU A 99 5.26 -5.89 2.68
CA LEU A 99 6.17 -4.97 1.99
C LEU A 99 6.19 -3.61 2.70
N SER A 100 6.98 -3.51 3.77
CA SER A 100 7.09 -2.31 4.62
C SER A 100 5.75 -1.92 5.27
N ASP A 101 5.04 -2.94 5.72
CA ASP A 101 3.74 -2.82 6.34
C ASP A 101 3.78 -2.00 7.64
N TRP A 102 2.64 -1.37 7.95
CA TRP A 102 2.49 -0.57 9.16
C TRP A 102 2.62 -1.45 10.42
N PRO A 103 3.49 -1.09 11.39
CA PRO A 103 3.70 -1.87 12.62
C PRO A 103 2.41 -2.24 13.36
N GLY A 104 1.40 -1.37 13.30
CA GLY A 104 0.13 -1.59 13.99
C GLY A 104 -0.61 -2.88 13.58
N TYR A 105 -0.60 -3.30 12.32
CA TYR A 105 -1.14 -4.63 11.97
C TYR A 105 -0.03 -5.68 11.80
N ALA A 106 1.17 -5.30 11.38
CA ALA A 106 2.30 -6.22 11.19
C ALA A 106 2.65 -6.97 12.49
N ASP A 107 2.78 -6.25 13.61
CA ASP A 107 3.11 -6.84 14.92
C ASP A 107 2.00 -7.75 15.46
N ARG A 108 0.76 -7.55 15.01
CA ARG A 108 -0.39 -8.38 15.39
C ARG A 108 -0.46 -9.63 14.55
N LEU A 109 -0.21 -9.53 13.24
CA LEU A 109 -0.12 -10.68 12.34
C LEU A 109 0.99 -11.64 12.79
N ALA A 110 2.17 -11.11 13.16
CA ALA A 110 3.29 -11.90 13.67
C ALA A 110 3.00 -12.68 14.97
N LYS A 111 1.93 -12.32 15.70
CA LYS A 111 1.50 -13.05 16.92
C LYS A 111 0.54 -14.20 16.63
N VAL A 112 -0.12 -14.20 15.47
CA VAL A 112 -1.18 -15.15 15.15
C VAL A 112 -0.86 -16.03 13.94
N CYS A 113 0.15 -15.71 13.15
CA CYS A 113 0.59 -16.51 11.99
C CYS A 113 2.09 -16.35 11.74
N ASP A 114 2.67 -17.18 10.86
CA ASP A 114 4.07 -17.06 10.42
C ASP A 114 4.22 -15.85 9.47
N TYR A 115 4.21 -14.65 10.05
CA TYR A 115 4.23 -13.40 9.29
C TYR A 115 5.57 -12.67 9.41
N ARG A 116 6.10 -12.23 8.27
CA ARG A 116 7.33 -11.45 8.16
C ARG A 116 7.07 -10.14 7.43
N ASN A 117 7.27 -9.01 8.10
CA ASN A 117 7.33 -7.71 7.44
C ASN A 117 8.74 -7.49 6.86
N THR A 118 8.85 -7.05 5.60
CA THR A 118 10.13 -6.85 4.90
C THR A 118 10.33 -5.41 4.44
N HIS A 119 11.56 -5.02 4.12
CA HIS A 119 11.88 -3.65 3.71
C HIS A 119 12.79 -3.61 2.49
N TYR A 120 12.67 -2.55 1.70
CA TYR A 120 13.60 -2.33 0.58
C TYR A 120 14.98 -1.83 1.07
N HIS A 121 15.01 -1.07 2.18
CA HIS A 121 16.19 -0.33 2.63
C HIS A 121 16.89 -0.92 3.86
N ALA A 122 16.29 -1.91 4.53
CA ALA A 122 16.79 -2.47 5.79
C ALA A 122 16.45 -3.96 5.93
N GLU A 123 17.12 -4.63 6.88
CA GLU A 123 16.76 -6.01 7.22
C GLU A 123 15.44 -6.06 8.00
N PRO A 124 14.59 -7.08 7.79
CA PRO A 124 14.71 -8.12 6.76
C PRO A 124 14.46 -7.57 5.34
N LYS A 125 15.47 -7.67 4.47
CA LYS A 125 15.43 -7.01 3.16
C LYS A 125 14.70 -7.85 2.11
N LEU A 126 13.91 -7.19 1.26
CA LEU A 126 13.30 -7.80 0.08
C LEU A 126 13.25 -6.79 -1.08
N ASP A 127 13.75 -7.19 -2.23
CA ASP A 127 13.41 -6.58 -3.51
C ASP A 127 12.32 -7.44 -4.17
N ILE A 128 11.10 -6.90 -4.27
CA ILE A 128 9.95 -7.62 -4.82
C ILE A 128 10.08 -7.86 -6.32
N ALA A 129 10.92 -7.11 -7.05
CA ALA A 129 11.19 -7.36 -8.47
C ALA A 129 12.11 -8.58 -8.69
N ALA A 130 12.88 -8.96 -7.67
CA ALA A 130 13.81 -10.09 -7.71
C ALA A 130 13.80 -10.87 -6.38
N PRO A 131 12.67 -11.52 -6.02
CA PRO A 131 12.56 -12.22 -4.75
C PRO A 131 13.51 -13.44 -4.70
N PRO A 132 14.01 -13.82 -3.51
CA PRO A 132 14.87 -14.98 -3.34
C PRO A 132 14.20 -16.28 -3.80
N VAL A 133 14.97 -17.18 -4.41
CA VAL A 133 14.44 -18.45 -4.96
C VAL A 133 13.87 -19.34 -3.86
N GLU A 134 14.50 -19.34 -2.69
CA GLU A 134 14.09 -20.07 -1.50
C GLU A 134 12.76 -19.60 -0.89
N TRP A 135 12.20 -18.48 -1.38
CA TRP A 135 10.93 -17.92 -0.94
C TRP A 135 9.78 -18.17 -1.92
N GLN A 136 10.08 -18.75 -3.09
CA GLN A 136 9.04 -19.03 -4.09
C GLN A 136 8.04 -20.07 -3.58
N GLY A 137 6.76 -19.81 -3.75
CA GLY A 137 5.67 -20.71 -3.39
C GLY A 137 5.50 -20.91 -1.88
N ARG A 138 5.94 -19.97 -1.04
CA ARG A 138 5.96 -20.15 0.43
C ARG A 138 4.89 -19.42 1.20
N PHE A 139 4.25 -18.41 0.62
CA PHE A 139 3.33 -17.55 1.36
C PHE A 139 1.88 -17.76 0.96
N ASP A 140 0.98 -17.83 1.94
CA ASP A 140 -0.47 -17.87 1.74
C ASP A 140 -1.01 -16.47 1.40
N PHE A 141 -0.34 -15.42 1.87
CA PHE A 141 -0.69 -14.05 1.50
C PHE A 141 0.51 -13.10 1.44
N LEU A 142 0.35 -12.05 0.64
CA LEU A 142 1.25 -10.90 0.58
C LEU A 142 0.45 -9.60 0.78
N LEU A 143 0.92 -8.74 1.67
CA LEU A 143 0.38 -7.41 1.91
C LEU A 143 1.32 -6.35 1.34
N SER A 144 0.74 -5.33 0.72
CA SER A 144 1.48 -4.19 0.18
C SER A 144 0.68 -2.91 0.31
N SER A 145 1.21 -1.90 0.99
CA SER A 145 0.52 -0.63 1.19
C SER A 145 1.36 0.51 0.62
N ASP A 146 1.08 0.93 -0.62
CA ASP A 146 1.76 2.04 -1.31
C ASP A 146 3.26 1.75 -1.53
N VAL A 147 3.53 0.67 -2.28
CA VAL A 147 4.88 0.20 -2.62
C VAL A 147 5.13 0.12 -4.12
N PHE A 148 4.19 -0.42 -4.90
CA PHE A 148 4.44 -0.71 -6.31
C PHE A 148 4.61 0.56 -7.16
N GLU A 149 4.12 1.72 -6.71
CA GLU A 149 4.34 3.00 -7.37
C GLU A 149 5.80 3.45 -7.31
N HIS A 150 6.60 2.85 -6.43
CA HIS A 150 7.99 3.19 -6.20
C HIS A 150 8.98 2.24 -6.87
N VAL A 151 8.52 1.08 -7.35
CA VAL A 151 9.38 0.09 -7.98
C VAL A 151 9.95 0.67 -9.27
N LEU A 152 11.23 0.45 -9.58
CA LEU A 152 11.79 0.89 -10.86
C LEU A 152 11.10 0.18 -12.05
N PRO A 153 10.94 0.82 -13.22
CA PRO A 153 10.45 0.13 -14.41
C PRO A 153 11.35 -1.05 -14.82
N PRO A 154 10.79 -2.13 -15.41
CA PRO A 154 9.37 -2.39 -15.59
C PRO A 154 8.71 -2.95 -14.32
N VAL A 155 7.54 -2.41 -13.94
CA VAL A 155 6.81 -2.76 -12.70
C VAL A 155 6.30 -4.21 -12.71
N GLU A 156 6.11 -4.77 -13.90
CA GLU A 156 5.65 -6.13 -14.15
C GLU A 156 6.57 -7.17 -13.49
N THR A 157 7.85 -6.84 -13.29
CA THR A 157 8.79 -7.68 -12.53
C THR A 157 8.36 -7.85 -11.08
N ALA A 158 7.83 -6.80 -10.42
CA ALA A 158 7.32 -6.88 -9.06
C ALA A 158 5.99 -7.65 -8.99
N PHE A 159 5.14 -7.55 -10.01
CA PHE A 159 3.93 -8.38 -10.09
C PHE A 159 4.30 -9.86 -10.24
N THR A 160 5.24 -10.17 -11.14
CA THR A 160 5.77 -11.53 -11.33
C THR A 160 6.44 -12.04 -10.05
N GLY A 161 7.22 -11.20 -9.37
CA GLY A 161 7.84 -11.54 -8.09
C GLY A 161 6.82 -11.86 -7.00
N SER A 162 5.77 -11.04 -6.89
CA SER A 162 4.64 -11.29 -5.99
C SER A 162 3.95 -12.62 -6.30
N PHE A 163 3.70 -12.92 -7.58
CA PHE A 163 3.13 -14.19 -8.02
C PHE A 163 4.01 -15.39 -7.66
N ARG A 164 5.34 -15.26 -7.82
CA ARG A 164 6.30 -16.32 -7.49
C ARG A 164 6.34 -16.63 -6.01
N LEU A 165 6.23 -15.63 -5.14
CA LEU A 165 6.27 -15.80 -3.68
C LEU A 165 5.05 -16.57 -3.13
N LEU A 166 3.89 -16.40 -3.75
CA LEU A 166 2.64 -16.99 -3.27
C LEU A 166 2.54 -18.50 -3.58
N LYS A 167 2.00 -19.27 -2.64
CA LYS A 167 1.49 -20.63 -2.85
C LYS A 167 0.32 -20.63 -3.85
N PRO A 168 0.00 -21.74 -4.52
CA PRO A 168 -1.27 -21.90 -5.23
C PRO A 168 -2.46 -21.54 -4.31
N GLY A 169 -3.40 -20.74 -4.81
CA GLY A 169 -4.51 -20.19 -4.02
C GLY A 169 -4.18 -18.99 -3.13
N GLY A 170 -2.90 -18.63 -3.00
CA GLY A 170 -2.45 -17.49 -2.19
C GLY A 170 -2.96 -16.14 -2.71
N VAL A 171 -3.03 -15.15 -1.83
CA VAL A 171 -3.64 -13.84 -2.13
C VAL A 171 -2.65 -12.69 -1.97
N LEU A 172 -2.61 -11.80 -2.96
CA LEU A 172 -2.03 -10.48 -2.86
C LEU A 172 -3.14 -9.50 -2.47
N VAL A 173 -2.95 -8.75 -1.39
CA VAL A 173 -3.83 -7.63 -0.99
C VAL A 173 -3.00 -6.36 -1.01
N LEU A 174 -3.42 -5.38 -1.81
CA LEU A 174 -2.63 -4.17 -1.99
C LEU A 174 -3.44 -2.87 -2.05
N THR A 175 -2.76 -1.77 -1.78
CA THR A 175 -3.15 -0.42 -2.22
C THR A 175 -1.97 0.25 -2.92
N VAL A 176 -2.30 1.12 -3.87
CA VAL A 176 -1.36 2.05 -4.52
C VAL A 176 -2.10 3.34 -4.92
N PRO A 177 -1.41 4.47 -5.10
CA PRO A 177 -1.91 5.62 -5.84
C PRO A 177 -2.47 5.19 -7.20
N CYS A 178 -3.79 5.28 -7.38
CA CYS A 178 -4.46 4.73 -8.55
C CYS A 178 -5.68 5.55 -8.97
N ILE A 179 -5.78 5.85 -10.27
CA ILE A 179 -6.91 6.56 -10.87
C ILE A 179 -7.83 5.55 -11.60
N PRO A 180 -9.14 5.47 -11.27
CA PRO A 180 -10.07 4.46 -11.82
C PRO A 180 -10.22 4.41 -13.35
N ALA A 181 -10.12 5.56 -14.02
CA ALA A 181 -10.40 5.69 -15.45
C ALA A 181 -9.21 6.25 -16.25
N ALA A 182 -7.98 6.05 -15.75
CA ALA A 182 -6.76 6.50 -16.42
C ALA A 182 -5.89 5.32 -16.87
N ARG A 183 -4.93 5.63 -17.74
CA ARG A 183 -3.76 4.79 -18.02
C ARG A 183 -2.69 5.05 -16.98
N THR A 184 -1.82 4.07 -16.74
CA THR A 184 -0.63 4.26 -15.90
C THR A 184 0.29 5.30 -16.55
N ARG A 185 0.72 6.27 -15.75
CA ARG A 185 1.74 7.25 -16.15
C ARG A 185 3.05 6.88 -15.48
N GLU A 186 4.01 6.39 -16.26
CA GLU A 186 5.41 6.30 -15.85
C GLU A 186 6.04 7.68 -15.88
N HIS A 187 6.59 8.14 -14.77
CA HIS A 187 7.32 9.41 -14.71
C HIS A 187 8.72 9.26 -15.29
N TYR A 188 9.34 8.09 -15.10
CA TYR A 188 10.74 7.83 -15.45
C TYR A 188 10.89 6.47 -16.15
N PRO A 189 10.32 6.26 -17.36
CA PRO A 189 10.26 4.95 -18.01
C PRO A 189 11.62 4.30 -18.30
N ASP A 190 12.68 5.11 -18.47
CA ASP A 190 14.03 4.63 -18.79
C ASP A 190 14.93 4.46 -17.55
N ALA A 191 14.40 4.68 -16.34
CA ALA A 191 15.20 4.67 -15.12
C ALA A 191 15.51 3.25 -14.64
N THR A 192 16.78 2.96 -14.45
CA THR A 192 17.29 1.70 -13.87
C THR A 192 17.80 1.87 -12.45
N GLY A 193 17.72 3.08 -11.90
CA GLY A 193 18.16 3.42 -10.56
C GLY A 193 18.07 4.92 -10.31
N TYR A 194 18.20 5.34 -9.06
CA TYR A 194 18.27 6.75 -8.71
C TYR A 194 19.11 6.96 -7.45
N ARG A 195 19.58 8.19 -7.27
CA ARG A 195 20.20 8.67 -6.03
C ARG A 195 19.80 10.11 -5.77
N VAL A 196 19.89 10.51 -4.50
CA VAL A 196 19.78 11.92 -4.10
C VAL A 196 21.20 12.43 -3.86
N ASP A 197 21.57 13.53 -4.50
CA ASP A 197 22.88 14.15 -4.30
C ASP A 197 22.93 15.05 -3.05
N SER A 198 24.10 15.64 -2.79
CA SER A 198 24.31 16.53 -1.62
C SER A 198 23.49 17.82 -1.67
N GLU A 199 22.99 18.22 -2.83
CA GLU A 199 22.13 19.40 -3.02
C GLU A 199 20.64 19.03 -2.94
N GLY A 200 20.32 17.75 -2.65
CA GLY A 200 18.95 17.26 -2.59
C GLY A 200 18.32 16.98 -3.96
N ARG A 201 19.11 17.02 -5.05
CA ARG A 201 18.59 16.73 -6.39
C ARG A 201 18.49 15.23 -6.59
N VAL A 202 17.40 14.80 -7.23
CA VAL A 202 17.21 13.41 -7.64
C VAL A 202 17.85 13.19 -9.00
N LEU A 203 18.84 12.30 -9.04
CA LEU A 203 19.53 11.89 -10.26
C LEU A 203 19.13 10.45 -10.60
N LEU A 204 18.48 10.29 -11.75
CA LEU A 204 18.05 9.01 -12.32
C LEU A 204 19.17 8.45 -13.18
N ARG A 205 19.26 7.13 -13.25
CA ARG A 205 20.25 6.41 -14.05
C ARG A 205 19.59 5.69 -15.21
N ARG A 206 20.15 5.77 -16.41
CA ARG A 206 19.74 4.95 -17.56
C ARG A 206 20.53 3.65 -17.62
N ALA A 207 20.06 2.71 -18.42
CA ALA A 207 20.78 1.48 -18.72
C ALA A 207 22.18 1.72 -19.32
N ALA A 208 22.38 2.80 -20.08
CA ALA A 208 23.68 3.20 -20.63
C ALA A 208 24.66 3.74 -19.57
N GLY A 209 24.20 3.93 -18.33
CA GLY A 209 25.01 4.37 -17.18
C GLY A 209 25.07 5.88 -16.98
N ASP A 210 24.55 6.68 -17.91
CA ASP A 210 24.43 8.12 -17.73
C ASP A 210 23.36 8.47 -16.69
N GLU A 211 23.56 9.61 -16.01
CA GLU A 211 22.64 10.14 -15.03
C GLU A 211 21.96 11.42 -15.55
N TYR A 212 20.67 11.57 -15.26
CA TYR A 212 19.87 12.73 -15.63
C TYR A 212 19.00 13.17 -14.44
N PRO A 213 18.73 14.48 -14.28
CA PRO A 213 17.90 14.97 -13.20
C PRO A 213 16.43 14.55 -13.38
N ALA A 214 15.77 14.18 -12.29
CA ALA A 214 14.32 13.98 -12.28
C ALA A 214 13.59 15.31 -12.44
N SER A 215 12.56 15.32 -13.30
CA SER A 215 11.65 16.46 -13.42
C SER A 215 10.55 16.36 -12.36
N ASP A 216 10.50 17.34 -11.46
CA ASP A 216 9.46 17.46 -10.40
C ASP A 216 9.30 16.17 -9.55
N PRO A 217 10.36 15.73 -8.83
CA PRO A 217 10.32 14.47 -8.11
C PRO A 217 9.31 14.49 -6.97
N VAL A 218 8.33 13.60 -7.07
CA VAL A 218 7.34 13.35 -6.00
C VAL A 218 7.85 12.25 -5.08
N PHE A 219 7.83 12.50 -3.79
CA PHE A 219 8.17 11.53 -2.75
C PHE A 219 6.95 11.26 -1.88
N HIS A 220 6.65 9.99 -1.61
CA HIS A 220 5.62 9.61 -0.66
C HIS A 220 6.24 9.28 0.71
N GLY A 221 5.50 9.56 1.78
CA GLY A 221 5.98 9.51 3.16
C GLY A 221 6.24 8.08 3.68
N GLY A 222 7.25 7.96 4.53
CA GLY A 222 7.69 6.72 5.19
C GLY A 222 9.18 6.79 5.55
N PRO A 223 9.71 5.91 6.42
CA PRO A 223 11.15 5.83 6.66
C PRO A 223 11.86 5.49 5.34
N GLY A 224 12.63 6.44 4.80
CA GLY A 224 13.43 6.25 3.58
C GLY A 224 13.06 7.13 2.38
N ALA A 225 11.95 7.88 2.42
CA ALA A 225 11.49 8.77 1.34
C ALA A 225 11.67 8.17 -0.07
N THR A 226 10.68 7.39 -0.52
CA THR A 226 10.78 6.68 -1.79
C THR A 226 10.21 7.52 -2.94
N LEU A 227 10.97 7.59 -4.04
CA LEU A 227 10.57 8.34 -5.24
C LEU A 227 9.36 7.65 -5.89
N GLU A 228 8.31 8.40 -6.20
CA GLU A 228 7.21 7.90 -7.03
C GLU A 228 7.71 7.72 -8.46
N MET A 229 7.70 6.49 -8.95
CA MET A 229 8.09 6.15 -10.33
C MET A 229 6.91 6.26 -11.28
N ARG A 230 5.69 6.07 -10.77
CA ARG A 230 4.46 6.04 -11.56
C ARG A 230 3.22 6.40 -10.76
N LEU A 231 2.19 6.83 -11.48
CA LEU A 231 0.82 6.88 -10.99
C LEU A 231 -0.01 5.84 -11.75
N PHE A 232 -0.63 4.90 -11.04
CA PHE A 232 -1.35 3.80 -11.70
C PHE A 232 -2.68 4.25 -12.30
N GLY A 233 -2.96 3.70 -13.48
CA GLY A 233 -4.31 3.58 -14.02
C GLY A 233 -4.92 2.25 -13.59
N ALA A 234 -6.17 2.23 -13.13
CA ALA A 234 -6.79 1.02 -12.57
C ALA A 234 -6.85 -0.15 -13.57
N LEU A 235 -7.14 0.14 -14.85
CA LEU A 235 -7.19 -0.88 -15.90
C LEU A 235 -5.81 -1.48 -16.17
N ASP A 236 -4.76 -0.65 -16.14
CA ASP A 236 -3.38 -1.08 -16.42
C ASP A 236 -2.81 -1.87 -15.24
N LEU A 237 -3.11 -1.46 -14.01
CA LEU A 237 -2.76 -2.22 -12.81
C LEU A 237 -3.40 -3.60 -12.83
N GLN A 238 -4.70 -3.68 -13.15
CA GLN A 238 -5.40 -4.95 -13.26
C GLN A 238 -4.81 -5.84 -14.37
N ALA A 239 -4.62 -5.29 -15.57
CA ALA A 239 -4.04 -6.02 -16.69
C ALA A 239 -2.60 -6.50 -16.41
N GLY A 240 -1.79 -5.70 -15.71
CA GLY A 240 -0.43 -6.08 -15.32
C GLY A 240 -0.39 -7.24 -14.33
N LEU A 241 -1.31 -7.27 -13.36
CA LEU A 241 -1.46 -8.40 -12.43
C LEU A 241 -1.97 -9.66 -13.14
N GLU A 242 -2.96 -9.52 -14.02
CA GLU A 242 -3.47 -10.63 -14.84
C GLU A 242 -2.37 -11.21 -15.74
N ALA A 243 -1.57 -10.35 -16.39
CA ALA A 243 -0.44 -10.76 -17.21
C ALA A 243 0.65 -11.49 -16.40
N ALA A 244 0.81 -11.19 -15.11
CA ALA A 244 1.70 -11.92 -14.21
C ALA A 244 1.14 -13.30 -13.78
N GLY A 245 -0.09 -13.64 -14.16
CA GLY A 245 -0.75 -14.92 -13.90
C GLY A 245 -1.76 -14.89 -12.76
N PHE A 246 -2.03 -13.72 -12.15
CA PHE A 246 -3.08 -13.63 -11.14
C PHE A 246 -4.48 -13.75 -11.75
N GLU A 247 -5.39 -14.33 -10.98
CA GLU A 247 -6.82 -14.43 -11.25
C GLU A 247 -7.63 -13.63 -10.21
N ALA A 248 -8.91 -13.43 -10.49
CA ALA A 248 -9.85 -12.73 -9.61
C ALA A 248 -9.33 -11.35 -9.13
N VAL A 249 -8.62 -10.65 -10.02
CA VAL A 249 -8.07 -9.32 -9.78
C VAL A 249 -9.22 -8.33 -9.71
N ARG A 250 -9.42 -7.68 -8.56
CA ARG A 250 -10.53 -6.73 -8.37
C ARG A 250 -10.24 -5.67 -7.32
N PHE A 251 -10.72 -4.47 -7.58
CA PHE A 251 -10.86 -3.41 -6.58
C PHE A 251 -12.07 -3.68 -5.68
N HIS A 252 -12.00 -3.22 -4.43
CA HIS A 252 -13.07 -3.34 -3.44
C HIS A 252 -13.51 -1.94 -3.00
N PRO A 253 -14.49 -1.32 -3.68
CA PRO A 253 -15.04 -0.02 -3.30
C PRO A 253 -16.01 -0.09 -2.12
N GLU A 254 -16.37 -1.29 -1.68
CA GLU A 254 -17.44 -1.48 -0.69
C GLU A 254 -17.04 -0.94 0.68
N ALA A 255 -17.96 -0.19 1.29
CA ALA A 255 -17.85 0.21 2.68
C ALA A 255 -17.95 -1.01 3.61
N ILE A 256 -17.25 -0.93 4.75
CA ILE A 256 -17.37 -1.85 5.89
C ILE A 256 -17.59 -0.99 7.15
N PRO A 257 -18.80 -0.40 7.31
CA PRO A 257 -19.05 0.57 8.37
C PRO A 257 -18.79 0.04 9.78
N GLU A 258 -19.07 -1.24 10.02
CA GLU A 258 -18.80 -1.97 11.27
C GLU A 258 -17.31 -2.00 11.64
N ALA A 259 -16.42 -1.91 10.65
CA ALA A 259 -14.97 -1.78 10.80
C ALA A 259 -14.49 -0.33 10.63
N GLY A 260 -15.40 0.64 10.45
CA GLY A 260 -15.07 2.04 10.18
C GLY A 260 -14.38 2.23 8.84
N VAL A 261 -14.62 1.37 7.85
CA VAL A 261 -14.13 1.55 6.48
C VAL A 261 -15.22 2.26 5.69
N LEU A 262 -15.02 3.55 5.44
CA LEU A 262 -15.83 4.33 4.52
C LEU A 262 -14.88 4.99 3.52
N HIS A 263 -15.03 4.64 2.25
CA HIS A 263 -14.26 5.28 1.17
C HIS A 263 -14.94 6.60 0.80
N THR A 264 -14.39 7.71 1.28
CA THR A 264 -14.85 9.07 0.89
C THR A 264 -14.32 9.48 -0.48
N GLU A 265 -13.30 8.79 -0.97
CA GLU A 265 -12.62 8.99 -2.23
C GLU A 265 -12.62 7.66 -3.00
N LEU A 266 -12.91 7.71 -4.29
CA LEU A 266 -12.98 6.51 -5.14
C LEU A 266 -11.67 6.23 -5.90
N PHE A 267 -10.58 6.88 -5.52
CA PHE A 267 -9.23 6.62 -6.03
C PHE A 267 -8.41 5.81 -5.00
N SER A 268 -7.37 5.13 -5.47
CA SER A 268 -6.45 4.36 -4.62
C SER A 268 -7.14 3.34 -3.71
N LEU A 269 -8.24 2.77 -4.22
CA LEU A 269 -9.02 1.74 -3.56
C LEU A 269 -8.18 0.46 -3.34
N PRO A 270 -8.47 -0.31 -2.29
CA PRO A 270 -7.79 -1.58 -2.06
C PRO A 270 -8.16 -2.60 -3.14
N LEU A 271 -7.20 -3.45 -3.47
CA LEU A 271 -7.30 -4.47 -4.51
C LEU A 271 -6.87 -5.83 -3.96
N THR A 272 -7.50 -6.90 -4.45
CA THR A 272 -6.99 -8.26 -4.27
C THR A 272 -6.70 -8.93 -5.60
N ALA A 273 -5.68 -9.78 -5.62
CA ALA A 273 -5.34 -10.66 -6.74
C ALA A 273 -4.99 -12.05 -6.20
N ARG A 274 -5.48 -13.13 -6.83
CA ARG A 274 -5.27 -14.50 -6.34
C ARG A 274 -4.39 -15.30 -7.28
N LYS A 275 -3.48 -16.08 -6.72
CA LYS A 275 -2.77 -17.10 -7.48
C LYS A 275 -3.72 -18.27 -7.75
N PRO A 276 -3.79 -18.84 -8.97
CA PRO A 276 -4.63 -19.99 -9.26
C PRO A 276 -4.31 -21.18 -8.33
N LEU A 277 -5.29 -22.06 -8.08
CA LEU A 277 -5.08 -23.29 -7.30
C LEU A 277 -4.24 -24.34 -8.05
N GLN A 278 -4.19 -24.24 -9.38
CA GLN A 278 -3.44 -25.11 -10.27
C GLN A 278 -2.48 -24.21 -11.07
N ALA A 279 -1.37 -23.80 -10.44
CA ALA A 279 -0.36 -22.92 -11.03
C ALA A 279 1.01 -23.62 -11.02
#